data_AF-V3ZYA4-F1
#
_entry.id   AF-V3ZYA4-F1
#
_cell.length_a   1.000
_cell.length_b   1.000
_cell.length_c   1.000
_cell.angle_alpha   90.00
_cell.angle_beta   90.00
_cell.angle_gamma   90.00
#
_symmetry.space_group_name_H-M   'P 1'
#
loop_
_entity.id
_entity.type
_entity.pdbx_description
1 polymer ?
#
loop_
_entity_poly.entity_id
_entity_poly.type
_entity_poly.pdbx_seq_one_letter_code
_entity_poly.pdbx_strand_id
1 'polypeptide(L)'
;MLYSILSLLLITPGVFGVEFKLEAEEFEDNDGSSVKIAGSKHVKIPFCLRRDGIVNLTPISTNGSGILNFQIDGNEIPGANVPCPEKGNTSGGRRTFLTRGRHVLMISAEGGESDLDAVKLDVDDDMLTDAQLHCEVFCQPEIPQHDAHPTEKSPCAKVVQKSKPSKCAEEKNVFMDFYQEKLKKFRITAQHPAYRSLLNARQGDKTNCFKLEENIWEFKYDEIKRLIVQKEDATLEVKERPGRCFLYGVSFHFSHVLHDINVTDISGSLVLEFPDQTLQGDMEVKMSVGDTVIIDNTIRLDSGQTTYEVPYPKNLWHKSNNKVEVKVCGEGSQNIKSIKLTRRKLSKEQGEKIYDDGEFVVEKVKHDMWWLGDPGMKVTINGTNITDTAHYIRVYNRVAWGDYSQNFVIYQDGVIRLLPPTTHGTDWIPFGTFLLSGRFDPDAERVSSRIDQITIEPETSELRVHYSDGNIWRYKLNVGLDKTDVDVEVETANEDLSNLPFLQMRSMYVEDGTSNVDRMSVNGLPEHQIMEDWSALYGSSFFFYRGCISEYHTQSPDTHVQLLD
;
A
#
# COMPACT_ATOMS: atom_id res chain seq x y z
N MET A 1 7.68 -45.48 23.47
CA MET A 1 6.87 -45.04 24.63
C MET A 1 6.06 -43.86 24.14
N LEU A 2 4.74 -44.03 24.02
CA LEU A 2 3.81 -43.05 23.46
C LEU A 2 3.73 -41.81 24.35
N TYR A 3 3.74 -40.62 23.74
CA TYR A 3 3.04 -39.45 24.28
C TYR A 3 2.27 -38.79 23.14
N SER A 4 1.01 -39.23 22.96
CA SER A 4 -0.07 -38.41 22.41
C SER A 4 -0.51 -37.47 23.51
N ILE A 5 -0.37 -36.17 23.31
CA ILE A 5 -1.15 -35.18 24.05
C ILE A 5 -2.20 -34.66 23.07
N LEU A 6 -3.40 -35.19 23.26
CA LEU A 6 -4.64 -34.78 22.62
C LEU A 6 -5.05 -33.45 23.27
N SER A 7 -4.79 -32.33 22.60
CA SER A 7 -5.32 -31.02 23.02
C SER A 7 -6.78 -30.94 22.56
N LEU A 8 -7.70 -31.26 23.47
CA LEU A 8 -9.12 -30.99 23.31
C LEU A 8 -9.32 -29.47 23.43
N LEU A 9 -9.33 -28.75 22.32
CA LEU A 9 -9.79 -27.36 22.28
C LEU A 9 -11.32 -27.37 22.43
N LEU A 10 -11.80 -26.94 23.60
CA LEU A 10 -13.19 -26.52 23.81
C LEU A 10 -13.40 -25.19 23.08
N ILE A 11 -13.88 -25.28 21.84
CA ILE A 11 -14.26 -24.14 21.02
C ILE A 11 -15.57 -23.56 21.55
N THR A 12 -15.55 -22.30 22.00
CA THR A 12 -16.75 -21.52 22.32
C THR A 12 -17.56 -21.23 21.05
N PRO A 13 -18.89 -21.45 21.04
CA PRO A 13 -19.73 -21.14 19.89
C PRO A 13 -20.11 -19.66 19.94
N GLY A 14 -19.44 -18.84 19.14
CA GLY A 14 -19.81 -17.43 19.02
C GLY A 14 -18.87 -16.69 18.09
N VAL A 15 -19.31 -16.53 16.84
CA VAL A 15 -18.66 -15.85 15.71
C VAL A 15 -17.54 -16.68 15.07
N PHE A 16 -17.86 -17.40 14.00
CA PHE A 16 -16.89 -18.11 13.15
C PHE A 16 -16.88 -17.47 11.77
N GLY A 17 -15.79 -16.78 11.44
CA GLY A 17 -15.45 -16.17 10.15
C GLY A 17 -16.54 -15.35 9.44
N VAL A 18 -16.66 -15.50 8.12
CA VAL A 18 -17.57 -14.71 7.26
C VAL A 18 -18.76 -15.57 6.83
N GLU A 19 -19.92 -14.92 6.79
CA GLU A 19 -21.18 -15.48 6.32
C GLU A 19 -21.47 -15.00 4.90
N PHE A 20 -21.81 -15.94 4.02
CA PHE A 20 -22.21 -15.67 2.64
C PHE A 20 -23.57 -16.29 2.34
N LYS A 21 -24.34 -15.61 1.50
CA LYS A 21 -25.61 -16.11 0.98
C LYS A 21 -25.47 -16.28 -0.54
N LEU A 22 -25.52 -17.52 -1.00
CA LEU A 22 -25.48 -17.87 -2.42
C LEU A 22 -26.91 -18.13 -2.90
N GLU A 23 -27.43 -17.24 -3.72
CA GLU A 23 -28.81 -17.33 -4.24
C GLU A 23 -28.88 -18.43 -5.30
N ALA A 24 -29.87 -19.31 -5.21
CA ALA A 24 -29.94 -20.48 -6.09
C ALA A 24 -30.18 -20.11 -7.57
N GLU A 25 -30.91 -19.02 -7.81
CA GLU A 25 -31.19 -18.49 -9.13
C GLU A 25 -29.95 -17.96 -9.88
N GLU A 26 -28.85 -17.64 -9.19
CA GLU A 26 -27.62 -17.21 -9.86
C GLU A 26 -26.96 -18.35 -10.66
N PHE A 27 -27.30 -19.60 -10.34
CA PHE A 27 -26.66 -20.79 -10.88
C PHE A 27 -27.56 -21.60 -11.83
N GLU A 28 -28.81 -21.17 -12.02
CA GLU A 28 -29.80 -21.81 -12.88
C GLU A 28 -30.57 -20.76 -13.67
N ASP A 29 -30.80 -20.99 -14.97
CA ASP A 29 -31.53 -20.07 -15.85
C ASP A 29 -33.03 -20.05 -15.47
N ASN A 30 -33.40 -19.22 -14.49
CA ASN A 30 -34.75 -19.12 -13.96
C ASN A 30 -35.09 -17.68 -13.52
N ASP A 31 -36.18 -17.12 -14.03
CA ASP A 31 -36.64 -15.75 -13.72
C ASP A 31 -37.29 -15.59 -12.33
N GLY A 32 -37.21 -16.61 -11.47
CA GLY A 32 -37.86 -16.67 -10.17
C GLY A 32 -36.89 -16.63 -8.99
N SER A 33 -37.34 -16.17 -7.83
CA SER A 33 -36.55 -16.09 -6.57
C SER A 33 -36.33 -17.44 -5.87
N SER A 34 -36.36 -18.56 -6.61
CA SER A 34 -36.07 -19.91 -6.08
C SER A 34 -36.00 -20.92 -7.22
N VAL A 35 -35.24 -21.97 -7.02
CA VAL A 35 -35.08 -23.08 -7.96
C VAL A 35 -35.82 -24.31 -7.47
N LYS A 36 -36.72 -24.83 -8.31
CA LYS A 36 -37.38 -26.12 -8.11
C LYS A 36 -36.40 -27.27 -8.37
N ILE A 37 -36.22 -28.13 -7.37
CA ILE A 37 -35.39 -29.33 -7.43
C ILE A 37 -36.31 -30.55 -7.29
N ALA A 38 -36.31 -31.41 -8.30
CA ALA A 38 -37.13 -32.63 -8.34
C ALA A 38 -36.46 -33.71 -9.21
N GLY A 39 -36.65 -34.97 -8.84
CA GLY A 39 -36.14 -36.12 -9.60
C GLY A 39 -34.62 -36.10 -9.72
N SER A 40 -34.09 -36.10 -10.95
CA SER A 40 -32.64 -36.05 -11.22
C SER A 40 -32.06 -34.65 -11.32
N LYS A 41 -32.88 -33.60 -11.15
CA LYS A 41 -32.40 -32.21 -11.18
C LYS A 41 -31.58 -31.92 -9.92
N HIS A 42 -30.48 -31.20 -10.10
CA HIS A 42 -29.59 -30.78 -9.03
C HIS A 42 -29.05 -29.39 -9.36
N VAL A 43 -28.79 -28.59 -8.32
CA VAL A 43 -28.15 -27.26 -8.44
C VAL A 43 -26.67 -27.43 -8.16
N LYS A 44 -25.81 -26.80 -8.96
CA LYS A 44 -24.35 -26.78 -8.76
C LYS A 44 -23.88 -25.37 -8.49
N ILE A 45 -23.35 -25.16 -7.30
CA ILE A 45 -22.85 -23.88 -6.85
C ILE A 45 -21.32 -24.01 -6.72
N PRO A 46 -20.54 -23.51 -7.69
CA PRO A 46 -19.10 -23.41 -7.53
C PRO A 46 -18.78 -22.34 -6.48
N PHE A 47 -17.80 -22.61 -5.62
CA PHE A 47 -17.26 -21.61 -4.71
C PHE A 47 -15.77 -21.88 -4.47
N CYS A 48 -15.03 -20.88 -4.00
CA CYS A 48 -13.60 -20.98 -3.74
C CYS A 48 -13.27 -20.62 -2.30
N LEU A 49 -12.26 -21.30 -1.75
CA LEU A 49 -11.72 -21.05 -0.43
C LEU A 49 -10.27 -20.55 -0.55
N ARG A 50 -9.95 -19.51 0.20
CA ARG A 50 -8.62 -18.90 0.26
C ARG A 50 -7.62 -19.78 1.03
N ARG A 51 -8.08 -20.46 2.07
CA ARG A 51 -7.29 -21.39 2.91
C ARG A 51 -8.10 -22.62 3.29
N ASP A 52 -7.39 -23.64 3.78
CA ASP A 52 -8.01 -24.81 4.39
C ASP A 52 -8.84 -24.37 5.61
N GLY A 53 -10.09 -24.83 5.74
CA GLY A 53 -10.98 -24.32 6.77
C GLY A 53 -12.27 -25.11 6.95
N ILE A 54 -13.01 -24.76 8.00
CA ILE A 54 -14.33 -25.31 8.27
C ILE A 54 -15.36 -24.47 7.52
N VAL A 55 -16.25 -25.14 6.78
CA VAL A 55 -17.41 -24.54 6.13
C VAL A 55 -18.68 -25.11 6.74
N ASN A 56 -19.58 -24.24 7.19
CA ASN A 56 -20.90 -24.58 7.67
C ASN A 56 -21.94 -24.24 6.61
N LEU A 57 -22.65 -25.25 6.12
CA LEU A 57 -23.71 -25.10 5.12
C LEU A 57 -25.07 -25.06 5.80
N THR A 58 -25.86 -24.05 5.51
CA THR A 58 -27.24 -23.92 5.98
C THR A 58 -28.17 -23.65 4.79
N PRO A 59 -28.99 -24.61 4.36
CA PRO A 59 -29.93 -24.35 3.29
C PRO A 59 -31.05 -23.41 3.75
N ILE A 60 -31.44 -22.53 2.85
CA ILE A 60 -32.59 -21.65 2.97
C ILE A 60 -33.58 -22.11 1.91
N SER A 61 -34.66 -22.76 2.36
CA SER A 61 -35.74 -23.26 1.48
C SER A 61 -37.05 -22.59 1.85
N THR A 62 -37.87 -22.32 0.84
CA THR A 62 -39.13 -21.59 1.00
C THR A 62 -40.35 -22.49 1.06
N ASN A 63 -40.30 -23.71 0.47
CA ASN A 63 -41.32 -24.76 0.54
C ASN A 63 -40.81 -26.08 -0.06
N GLY A 64 -41.32 -27.23 0.40
CA GLY A 64 -41.04 -28.52 -0.23
C GLY A 64 -41.45 -29.73 0.62
N SER A 65 -41.59 -30.88 -0.01
CA SER A 65 -41.79 -32.17 0.68
C SER A 65 -40.59 -33.11 0.56
N GLY A 66 -39.61 -32.76 -0.28
CA GLY A 66 -38.38 -33.51 -0.46
C GLY A 66 -37.39 -33.34 0.70
N ILE A 67 -36.41 -34.24 0.75
CA ILE A 67 -35.22 -34.15 1.60
C ILE A 67 -34.10 -33.62 0.72
N LEU A 68 -33.46 -32.52 1.13
CA LEU A 68 -32.29 -32.01 0.42
C LEU A 68 -31.05 -32.81 0.81
N ASN A 69 -30.30 -33.24 -0.20
CA ASN A 69 -29.01 -33.92 -0.08
C ASN A 69 -27.92 -32.99 -0.60
N PHE A 70 -26.80 -32.96 0.11
CA PHE A 70 -25.66 -32.07 -0.19
C PHE A 70 -24.42 -32.91 -0.44
N GLN A 71 -23.74 -32.61 -1.54
CA GLN A 71 -22.44 -33.16 -1.86
C GLN A 71 -21.46 -32.02 -2.13
N ILE A 72 -20.23 -32.13 -1.64
CA ILE A 72 -19.13 -31.25 -2.03
C ILE A 72 -18.10 -32.09 -2.77
N ASP A 73 -17.77 -31.67 -4.00
CA ASP A 73 -16.82 -32.36 -4.87
C ASP A 73 -17.15 -33.85 -5.09
N GLY A 74 -18.45 -34.16 -5.12
CA GLY A 74 -18.96 -35.52 -5.26
C GLY A 74 -18.97 -36.36 -3.98
N ASN A 75 -18.53 -35.82 -2.85
CA ASN A 75 -18.59 -36.48 -1.54
C ASN A 75 -19.84 -36.06 -0.77
N GLU A 76 -20.61 -37.03 -0.28
CA GLU A 76 -21.74 -36.76 0.60
C GLU A 76 -21.29 -36.17 1.93
N ILE A 77 -22.02 -35.16 2.40
CA ILE A 77 -21.79 -34.56 3.71
C ILE A 77 -22.61 -35.36 4.75
N PRO A 78 -21.98 -36.04 5.71
CA PRO A 78 -22.69 -36.90 6.66
C PRO A 78 -23.79 -36.16 7.42
N GLY A 79 -25.00 -36.73 7.39
CA GLY A 79 -26.17 -36.16 8.08
C GLY A 79 -26.79 -34.94 7.39
N ALA A 80 -26.41 -34.62 6.16
CA ALA A 80 -26.93 -33.47 5.42
C ALA A 80 -28.35 -33.66 4.84
N ASN A 81 -28.97 -34.82 5.07
CA ASN A 81 -30.38 -35.05 4.76
C ASN A 81 -31.24 -34.18 5.68
N VAL A 82 -31.65 -33.03 5.15
CA VAL A 82 -32.45 -32.05 5.88
C VAL A 82 -33.89 -32.17 5.39
N PRO A 83 -34.86 -32.51 6.26
CA PRO A 83 -36.28 -32.35 5.94
C PRO A 83 -36.53 -30.88 5.60
N CYS A 84 -37.21 -30.60 4.48
CA CYS A 84 -37.58 -29.24 4.12
C CYS A 84 -38.23 -28.54 5.33
N PRO A 85 -37.64 -27.44 5.84
CA PRO A 85 -38.24 -26.72 6.94
C PRO A 85 -39.58 -26.12 6.52
N GLU A 86 -40.58 -26.13 7.42
CA GLU A 86 -41.78 -25.31 7.24
C GLU A 86 -41.37 -23.83 7.14
N LYS A 87 -42.02 -23.07 6.24
CA LYS A 87 -41.73 -21.67 5.88
C LYS A 87 -41.04 -20.88 7.00
N GLY A 88 -39.77 -20.53 6.80
CA GLY A 88 -39.02 -19.61 7.65
C GLY A 88 -38.16 -20.24 8.76
N ASN A 89 -38.07 -21.57 8.86
CA ASN A 89 -37.13 -22.22 9.78
C ASN A 89 -35.79 -22.53 9.12
N THR A 90 -34.69 -22.06 9.70
CA THR A 90 -33.34 -22.51 9.31
C THR A 90 -33.08 -23.88 9.92
N SER A 91 -32.78 -24.86 9.06
CA SER A 91 -32.27 -26.15 9.53
C SER A 91 -30.87 -25.97 10.15
N GLY A 92 -30.53 -26.76 11.17
CA GLY A 92 -29.21 -26.66 11.80
C GLY A 92 -28.09 -26.92 10.78
N GLY A 93 -27.16 -25.96 10.65
CA GLY A 93 -26.07 -26.04 9.68
C GLY A 93 -25.20 -27.28 9.80
N ARG A 94 -24.54 -27.64 8.69
CA ARG A 94 -23.63 -28.79 8.59
C ARG A 94 -22.21 -28.34 8.35
N ARG A 95 -21.32 -28.74 9.25
CA ARG A 95 -19.90 -28.41 9.18
C ARG A 95 -19.13 -29.49 8.43
N THR A 96 -18.28 -29.07 7.52
CA THR A 96 -17.28 -29.91 6.88
C THR A 96 -15.95 -29.17 6.82
N PHE A 97 -14.85 -29.91 6.80
CA PHE A 97 -13.53 -29.35 6.53
C PHE A 97 -13.26 -29.43 5.03
N LEU A 98 -12.80 -28.34 4.43
CA LEU A 98 -12.44 -28.27 3.03
C LEU A 98 -11.02 -27.71 2.91
N THR A 99 -10.30 -28.19 1.90
CA THR A 99 -8.99 -27.63 1.55
C THR A 99 -9.17 -26.28 0.86
N ARG A 100 -8.10 -25.51 0.70
CA ARG A 100 -8.10 -24.33 -0.16
C ARG A 100 -8.37 -24.70 -1.61
N GLY A 101 -8.89 -23.73 -2.37
CA GLY A 101 -9.12 -23.85 -3.80
C GLY A 101 -10.60 -23.92 -4.17
N ARG A 102 -10.89 -24.45 -5.36
CA ARG A 102 -12.22 -24.49 -5.94
C ARG A 102 -12.98 -25.74 -5.51
N HIS A 103 -14.22 -25.53 -5.09
CA HIS A 103 -15.18 -26.56 -4.71
C HIS A 103 -16.47 -26.42 -5.51
N VAL A 104 -17.24 -27.51 -5.56
CA VAL A 104 -18.59 -27.51 -6.12
C VAL A 104 -19.55 -28.10 -5.11
N LEU A 105 -20.46 -27.27 -4.60
CA LEU A 105 -21.61 -27.72 -3.84
C LEU A 105 -22.70 -28.19 -4.79
N MET A 106 -23.08 -29.46 -4.69
CA MET A 106 -24.19 -30.04 -5.43
C MET A 106 -25.35 -30.34 -4.49
N ILE A 107 -26.53 -29.87 -4.87
CA ILE A 107 -27.75 -29.99 -4.06
C ILE A 107 -28.80 -30.71 -4.88
N SER A 108 -29.34 -31.80 -4.34
CA SER A 108 -30.40 -32.60 -4.97
C SER A 108 -31.55 -32.84 -3.99
N ALA A 109 -32.74 -33.12 -4.49
CA ALA A 109 -33.90 -33.48 -3.67
C ALA A 109 -34.24 -34.96 -3.82
N GLU A 110 -34.42 -35.66 -2.71
CA GLU A 110 -34.92 -37.03 -2.66
C GLU A 110 -36.32 -37.09 -2.04
N GLY A 111 -37.17 -37.98 -2.57
CA GLY A 111 -38.48 -38.26 -1.97
C GLY A 111 -39.56 -37.16 -2.15
N GLY A 112 -39.31 -36.14 -2.98
CA GLY A 112 -40.29 -35.08 -3.25
C GLY A 112 -39.73 -33.95 -4.12
N GLU A 113 -40.50 -32.86 -4.25
CA GLU A 113 -40.04 -31.60 -4.83
C GLU A 113 -39.66 -30.62 -3.71
N SER A 114 -38.63 -29.80 -3.96
CA SER A 114 -38.17 -28.78 -3.04
C SER A 114 -37.85 -27.48 -3.78
N ASP A 115 -38.30 -26.34 -3.24
CA ASP A 115 -37.93 -25.01 -3.70
C ASP A 115 -36.69 -24.54 -2.89
N LEU A 116 -35.54 -24.45 -3.55
CA LEU A 116 -34.31 -23.91 -2.97
C LEU A 116 -34.24 -22.41 -3.27
N ASP A 117 -34.20 -21.58 -2.23
CA ASP A 117 -34.03 -20.12 -2.35
C ASP A 117 -32.53 -19.79 -2.35
N ALA A 118 -31.83 -20.17 -1.28
CA ALA A 118 -30.40 -19.90 -1.16
C ALA A 118 -29.68 -20.96 -0.32
N VAL A 119 -28.36 -20.91 -0.36
CA VAL A 119 -27.52 -21.58 0.63
C VAL A 119 -26.68 -20.55 1.36
N LYS A 120 -26.76 -20.60 2.68
CA LYS A 120 -25.88 -19.85 3.56
C LYS A 120 -24.61 -20.65 3.83
N LEU A 121 -23.45 -20.05 3.61
CA LEU A 121 -22.13 -20.60 3.90
C LEU A 121 -21.50 -19.76 5.02
N ASP A 122 -21.24 -20.36 6.18
CA ASP A 122 -20.36 -19.76 7.19
C ASP A 122 -18.97 -20.37 7.03
N VAL A 123 -17.98 -19.58 6.66
CA VAL A 123 -16.60 -20.04 6.41
C VAL A 123 -15.69 -19.54 7.52
N ASP A 124 -14.85 -20.42 8.08
CA ASP A 124 -13.85 -20.09 9.11
C ASP A 124 -12.63 -19.32 8.54
N ASP A 125 -12.93 -18.22 7.86
CA ASP A 125 -11.96 -17.31 7.26
C ASP A 125 -12.54 -15.90 7.26
N ASP A 126 -12.08 -15.07 8.20
CA ASP A 126 -12.51 -13.68 8.40
C ASP A 126 -12.04 -12.72 7.30
N MET A 127 -11.09 -13.16 6.47
CA MET A 127 -10.54 -12.40 5.34
C MET A 127 -11.04 -12.89 3.98
N LEU A 128 -11.90 -13.90 3.93
CA LEU A 128 -12.52 -14.34 2.68
C LEU A 128 -13.46 -13.25 2.16
N THR A 129 -13.27 -12.85 0.91
CA THR A 129 -14.11 -11.83 0.26
C THR A 129 -15.15 -12.47 -0.66
N ASP A 130 -16.14 -11.68 -1.06
CA ASP A 130 -17.20 -12.15 -1.96
C ASP A 130 -16.65 -12.56 -3.34
N ALA A 131 -15.76 -11.75 -3.92
CA ALA A 131 -15.08 -12.06 -5.18
C ALA A 131 -14.23 -13.34 -5.09
N GLN A 132 -13.57 -13.56 -3.95
CA GLN A 132 -12.82 -14.78 -3.71
C GLN A 132 -13.75 -15.99 -3.60
N LEU A 133 -14.86 -15.88 -2.85
CA LEU A 133 -15.83 -16.98 -2.73
C LEU A 133 -16.42 -17.35 -4.10
N HIS A 134 -16.74 -16.37 -4.94
CA HIS A 134 -17.28 -16.58 -6.29
C HIS A 134 -16.23 -17.04 -7.32
N CYS A 135 -14.99 -17.34 -6.88
CA CYS A 135 -13.88 -17.73 -7.75
C CYS A 135 -13.53 -16.70 -8.84
N GLU A 136 -13.82 -15.42 -8.61
CA GLU A 136 -13.47 -14.33 -9.54
C GLU A 136 -11.97 -14.02 -9.48
N VAL A 137 -11.34 -14.32 -8.35
CA VAL A 137 -9.90 -14.19 -8.15
C VAL A 137 -9.22 -15.53 -8.44
N PHE A 138 -8.29 -15.53 -9.40
CA PHE A 138 -7.48 -16.71 -9.71
C PHE A 138 -6.24 -16.77 -8.81
N CYS A 139 -6.15 -17.81 -7.99
CA CYS A 139 -5.01 -18.07 -7.11
C CYS A 139 -4.26 -19.34 -7.49
N GLN A 140 -2.93 -19.28 -7.45
CA GLN A 140 -2.06 -20.42 -7.66
C GLN A 140 -2.03 -21.31 -6.41
N PRO A 141 -2.19 -22.64 -6.56
CA PRO A 141 -2.22 -23.56 -5.42
C PRO A 141 -0.82 -23.96 -4.92
N GLU A 142 0.25 -23.56 -5.61
CA GLU A 142 1.62 -23.96 -5.29
C GLU A 142 2.51 -22.73 -5.09
N ILE A 143 3.46 -22.86 -4.17
CA ILE A 143 4.50 -21.84 -3.98
C ILE A 143 5.34 -21.80 -5.25
N PRO A 144 5.56 -20.61 -5.84
CA PRO A 144 6.43 -20.50 -7.00
C PRO A 144 7.82 -21.06 -6.70
N GLN A 145 8.34 -21.85 -7.64
CA GLN A 145 9.71 -22.32 -7.54
C GLN A 145 10.66 -21.12 -7.52
N HIS A 146 11.48 -21.05 -6.49
CA HIS A 146 12.57 -20.10 -6.34
C HIS A 146 13.78 -20.85 -5.78
N ASP A 147 14.98 -20.30 -5.96
CA ASP A 147 16.22 -20.86 -5.43
C ASP A 147 16.24 -20.72 -3.89
N ALA A 148 15.49 -21.59 -3.23
CA ALA A 148 15.17 -21.53 -1.81
C ALA A 148 16.17 -22.28 -0.95
N HIS A 149 17.28 -22.77 -1.50
CA HIS A 149 18.24 -23.60 -0.78
C HIS A 149 19.26 -22.71 -0.07
N PRO A 150 19.06 -22.37 1.23
CA PRO A 150 20.11 -21.74 1.98
C PRO A 150 21.29 -22.70 2.06
N THR A 151 22.49 -22.18 1.89
CA THR A 151 23.66 -22.99 2.21
C THR A 151 23.71 -23.16 3.72
N GLU A 152 24.28 -24.26 4.21
CA GLU A 152 24.42 -24.54 5.65
C GLU A 152 25.14 -23.42 6.43
N LYS A 153 25.82 -22.51 5.71
CA LYS A 153 26.61 -21.40 6.25
C LYS A 153 25.90 -20.04 6.17
N SER A 154 24.75 -19.95 5.50
CA SER A 154 24.08 -18.66 5.26
C SER A 154 23.54 -18.06 6.55
N PRO A 155 23.80 -16.77 6.82
CA PRO A 155 23.37 -16.15 8.06
C PRO A 155 21.85 -16.04 8.11
N CYS A 156 21.29 -16.27 9.30
CA CYS A 156 19.87 -16.10 9.54
C CYS A 156 19.57 -14.64 9.91
N ALA A 157 18.60 -14.04 9.22
CA ALA A 157 18.00 -12.77 9.58
C ALA A 157 16.66 -12.99 10.30
N LYS A 158 16.28 -12.03 11.12
CA LYS A 158 14.94 -11.91 11.70
C LYS A 158 14.15 -10.92 10.85
N VAL A 159 12.96 -11.31 10.41
CA VAL A 159 12.00 -10.42 9.74
C VAL A 159 10.85 -10.11 10.68
N VAL A 160 10.52 -8.84 10.87
CA VAL A 160 9.43 -8.39 11.74
C VAL A 160 8.32 -7.80 10.88
N GLN A 161 7.10 -8.29 11.05
CA GLN A 161 5.91 -7.77 10.37
C GLN A 161 5.35 -6.57 11.13
N LYS A 162 5.30 -5.43 10.44
CA LYS A 162 4.72 -4.16 10.92
C LYS A 162 3.58 -3.65 10.03
N SER A 163 3.06 -4.53 9.18
CA SER A 163 1.96 -4.25 8.27
C SER A 163 0.69 -3.85 9.03
N LYS A 164 -0.14 -3.01 8.41
CA LYS A 164 -1.43 -2.56 8.94
C LYS A 164 -2.51 -2.70 7.86
N PRO A 165 -3.76 -3.07 8.18
CA PRO A 165 -4.84 -3.10 7.19
C PRO A 165 -5.05 -1.72 6.54
N SER A 166 -5.33 -1.70 5.24
CA SER A 166 -5.78 -0.51 4.51
C SER A 166 -6.85 -0.91 3.51
N LYS A 167 -7.71 0.05 3.17
CA LYS A 167 -8.72 -0.09 2.10
C LYS A 167 -8.29 0.61 0.82
N CYS A 168 -7.12 1.23 0.82
CA CYS A 168 -6.60 2.03 -0.29
C CYS A 168 -5.42 1.30 -0.93
N ALA A 169 -5.54 0.97 -2.22
CA ALA A 169 -4.48 0.29 -2.96
C ALA A 169 -3.26 1.19 -3.27
N GLU A 170 -3.36 2.50 -3.11
CA GLU A 170 -2.23 3.42 -3.27
C GLU A 170 -1.38 3.59 -2.00
N GLU A 171 -1.88 3.19 -0.84
CA GLU A 171 -1.15 3.32 0.43
C GLU A 171 -0.21 2.15 0.64
N LYS A 172 1.04 2.39 1.04
CA LYS A 172 1.91 1.31 1.49
C LYS A 172 1.56 0.97 2.92
N ASN A 173 1.08 -0.24 3.09
CA ASN A 173 0.59 -0.73 4.36
C ASN A 173 1.22 -2.08 4.72
N VAL A 174 2.09 -2.62 3.86
CA VAL A 174 2.93 -3.78 4.14
C VAL A 174 4.33 -3.31 4.49
N PHE A 175 4.81 -3.63 5.69
CA PHE A 175 6.12 -3.25 6.19
C PHE A 175 6.82 -4.43 6.83
N MET A 176 8.00 -4.80 6.33
CA MET A 176 8.80 -5.92 6.83
C MET A 176 10.23 -5.47 7.14
N ASP A 177 10.60 -5.44 8.41
CA ASP A 177 11.93 -5.02 8.86
C ASP A 177 12.86 -6.22 9.02
N PHE A 178 14.04 -6.16 8.40
CA PHE A 178 15.05 -7.22 8.47
C PHE A 178 16.19 -6.84 9.41
N TYR A 179 16.53 -7.74 10.33
CA TYR A 179 17.59 -7.57 11.32
C TYR A 179 18.65 -8.67 11.19
N GLN A 180 19.92 -8.28 11.22
CA GLN A 180 21.07 -9.19 11.23
C GLN A 180 22.32 -8.49 11.81
N GLU A 181 22.86 -9.00 12.92
CA GLU A 181 24.01 -8.43 13.65
C GLU A 181 25.33 -8.36 12.86
N LYS A 182 25.64 -9.41 12.09
CA LYS A 182 26.88 -9.64 11.34
C LYS A 182 26.62 -9.71 9.83
N LEU A 183 25.74 -8.86 9.32
CA LEU A 183 25.47 -8.76 7.90
C LEU A 183 26.76 -8.43 7.13
N LYS A 184 27.09 -9.27 6.15
CA LYS A 184 28.21 -9.02 5.23
C LYS A 184 27.70 -8.82 3.82
N LYS A 185 26.85 -9.74 3.37
CA LYS A 185 26.36 -9.78 2.01
C LYS A 185 24.92 -10.28 1.96
N PHE A 186 24.13 -9.74 1.05
CA PHE A 186 22.81 -10.25 0.71
C PHE A 186 22.51 -9.96 -0.77
N ARG A 187 21.52 -10.65 -1.32
CA ARG A 187 21.00 -10.45 -2.67
C ARG A 187 19.55 -10.05 -2.60
N ILE A 188 19.18 -9.09 -3.44
CA ILE A 188 17.79 -8.78 -3.76
C ILE A 188 17.55 -9.20 -5.21
N THR A 189 16.52 -9.99 -5.47
CA THR A 189 16.09 -10.33 -6.83
C THR A 189 14.69 -9.80 -7.08
N ALA A 190 14.50 -9.13 -8.21
CA ALA A 190 13.19 -8.84 -8.76
C ALA A 190 12.96 -9.71 -9.99
N GLN A 191 11.87 -10.45 -10.00
CA GLN A 191 11.47 -11.31 -11.11
C GLN A 191 10.02 -11.05 -11.48
N HIS A 192 9.62 -11.46 -12.68
CA HIS A 192 8.21 -11.37 -13.08
C HIS A 192 7.31 -12.15 -12.11
N PRO A 193 6.03 -11.73 -11.97
CA PRO A 193 5.06 -12.50 -11.19
C PRO A 193 5.10 -13.98 -11.57
N ALA A 194 5.00 -14.85 -10.56
CA ALA A 194 4.94 -16.29 -10.77
C ALA A 194 3.73 -16.75 -11.60
N TYR A 195 2.65 -15.97 -11.58
CA TYR A 195 1.51 -16.18 -12.46
C TYR A 195 1.78 -15.61 -13.86
N ARG A 196 1.16 -16.23 -14.86
CA ARG A 196 1.16 -15.71 -16.23
C ARG A 196 -0.06 -14.85 -16.44
N SER A 197 0.15 -13.60 -16.81
CA SER A 197 -0.92 -12.71 -17.23
C SER A 197 -0.51 -11.93 -18.49
N LEU A 198 -1.44 -11.82 -19.44
CA LEU A 198 -1.29 -10.92 -20.59
C LEU A 198 -1.75 -9.50 -20.25
N LEU A 199 -2.42 -9.32 -19.10
CA LEU A 199 -2.82 -8.02 -18.60
C LEU A 199 -1.59 -7.33 -17.97
N ASN A 200 -1.46 -6.04 -18.26
CA ASN A 200 -0.52 -5.15 -17.60
C ASN A 200 -1.30 -3.94 -17.09
N ALA A 201 -2.09 -4.15 -16.03
CA ALA A 201 -2.77 -3.06 -15.36
C ALA A 201 -1.73 -2.22 -14.63
N ARG A 202 -1.73 -0.91 -14.92
CA ARG A 202 -0.74 0.06 -14.43
C ARG A 202 -1.38 1.23 -13.70
N GLN A 203 -2.69 1.39 -13.87
CA GLN A 203 -3.39 2.50 -13.26
C GLN A 203 -3.59 2.18 -11.78
N GLY A 204 -3.26 3.16 -10.95
CA GLY A 204 -3.55 3.07 -9.53
C GLY A 204 -5.05 3.06 -9.27
N ASP A 205 -5.51 2.15 -8.43
CA ASP A 205 -6.84 2.17 -7.85
C ASP A 205 -6.87 3.14 -6.66
N LYS A 206 -7.55 4.27 -6.87
CA LYS A 206 -7.70 5.33 -5.87
C LYS A 206 -9.00 5.22 -5.08
N THR A 207 -9.70 4.10 -5.19
CA THR A 207 -10.91 3.83 -4.42
C THR A 207 -10.55 3.78 -2.94
N ASN A 208 -11.36 4.43 -2.10
CA ASN A 208 -11.14 4.58 -0.66
C ASN A 208 -9.80 5.24 -0.25
N CYS A 209 -9.04 5.78 -1.19
CA CYS A 209 -7.80 6.48 -0.92
C CYS A 209 -8.07 7.93 -0.51
N PHE A 210 -7.36 8.38 0.52
CA PHE A 210 -7.34 9.80 0.86
C PHE A 210 -6.73 10.61 -0.28
N LYS A 211 -7.41 11.69 -0.67
CA LYS A 211 -6.93 12.64 -1.67
C LYS A 211 -6.69 13.98 -1.00
N LEU A 212 -5.44 14.40 -0.98
CA LEU A 212 -5.12 15.78 -0.63
C LEU A 212 -5.47 16.68 -1.81
N GLU A 213 -6.58 17.39 -1.69
CA GLU A 213 -7.08 18.34 -2.69
C GLU A 213 -6.12 19.53 -2.91
N GLU A 214 -6.28 20.23 -4.03
CA GLU A 214 -5.53 21.47 -4.32
C GLU A 214 -5.83 22.56 -3.27
N ASN A 215 -7.08 22.62 -2.80
CA ASN A 215 -7.48 23.42 -1.65
C ASN A 215 -7.49 22.52 -0.41
N ILE A 216 -6.58 22.77 0.52
CA ILE A 216 -6.52 22.06 1.80
C ILE A 216 -7.77 22.40 2.62
N TRP A 217 -8.13 23.68 2.66
CA TRP A 217 -9.41 24.15 3.17
C TRP A 217 -9.75 25.51 2.56
N GLU A 218 -11.02 25.86 2.56
CA GLU A 218 -11.53 27.15 2.09
C GLU A 218 -12.78 27.55 2.88
N PHE A 219 -12.79 28.79 3.40
CA PHE A 219 -13.97 29.39 3.99
C PHE A 219 -14.38 30.62 3.16
N LYS A 220 -15.61 30.60 2.63
CA LYS A 220 -16.24 31.71 1.88
C LYS A 220 -17.40 32.28 2.68
N TYR A 221 -17.59 33.59 2.60
CA TYR A 221 -18.66 34.29 3.30
C TYR A 221 -19.05 35.57 2.56
N ASP A 222 -20.35 35.87 2.58
CA ASP A 222 -20.89 37.12 2.04
C ASP A 222 -20.89 38.24 3.09
N GLU A 223 -21.17 37.91 4.36
CA GLU A 223 -21.09 38.83 5.50
C GLU A 223 -20.57 38.12 6.75
N ILE A 224 -19.60 38.73 7.45
CA ILE A 224 -19.04 38.15 8.69
C ILE A 224 -19.67 38.83 9.91
N LYS A 225 -20.43 38.04 10.67
CA LYS A 225 -20.75 38.31 12.08
C LYS A 225 -19.82 37.44 12.92
N ARG A 226 -19.57 37.73 14.21
CA ARG A 226 -18.72 36.85 15.07
C ARG A 226 -19.16 35.40 14.90
N LEU A 227 -18.27 34.56 14.36
CA LEU A 227 -18.62 33.23 13.88
C LEU A 227 -17.49 32.27 14.23
N ILE A 228 -17.87 31.09 14.70
CA ILE A 228 -17.04 29.90 14.68
C ILE A 228 -17.63 29.03 13.58
N VAL A 229 -16.86 28.75 12.54
CA VAL A 229 -17.23 27.84 11.45
C VAL A 229 -16.34 26.64 11.51
N GLN A 230 -16.94 25.46 11.62
CA GLN A 230 -16.23 24.20 11.55
C GLN A 230 -16.51 23.53 10.21
N LYS A 231 -15.45 23.06 9.56
CA LYS A 231 -15.50 22.23 8.36
C LYS A 231 -14.54 21.08 8.56
N GLU A 232 -15.04 19.84 8.66
CA GLU A 232 -14.23 18.62 8.77
C GLU A 232 -12.99 18.81 9.68
N ASP A 233 -11.82 19.02 9.06
CA ASP A 233 -10.50 19.13 9.68
C ASP A 233 -10.03 20.56 10.02
N ALA A 234 -10.83 21.59 9.75
CA ALA A 234 -10.49 22.99 9.96
C ALA A 234 -11.60 23.77 10.68
N THR A 235 -11.20 24.65 11.59
CA THR A 235 -12.10 25.55 12.33
C THR A 235 -11.63 26.98 12.16
N LEU A 236 -12.50 27.83 11.60
CA LEU A 236 -12.31 29.27 11.53
C LEU A 236 -13.00 29.94 12.71
N GLU A 237 -12.28 30.80 13.41
CA GLU A 237 -12.77 31.69 14.45
C GLU A 237 -12.50 33.15 14.04
N VAL A 238 -13.54 33.98 14.03
CA VAL A 238 -13.39 35.42 13.75
C VAL A 238 -13.68 36.26 14.99
N LYS A 239 -12.68 37.02 15.44
CA LYS A 239 -12.73 37.90 16.60
C LYS A 239 -12.53 39.35 16.20
N GLU A 240 -13.49 40.21 16.54
CA GLU A 240 -13.33 41.66 16.44
C GLU A 240 -12.51 42.17 17.64
N ARG A 241 -11.54 43.05 17.38
CA ARG A 241 -10.64 43.67 18.36
C ARG A 241 -10.84 45.19 18.38
N PRO A 242 -10.50 45.87 19.49
CA PRO A 242 -10.52 47.33 19.56
C PRO A 242 -9.73 47.96 18.41
N GLY A 243 -10.21 49.09 17.88
CA GLY A 243 -9.55 49.80 16.77
C GLY A 243 -9.95 49.32 15.38
N ARG A 244 -11.14 48.69 15.21
CA ARG A 244 -11.64 48.14 13.93
C ARG A 244 -10.72 47.08 13.31
N CYS A 245 -10.06 46.30 14.17
CA CYS A 245 -9.24 45.19 13.74
C CYS A 245 -10.04 43.88 13.79
N PHE A 246 -9.90 43.03 12.79
CA PHE A 246 -10.45 41.67 12.80
C PHE A 246 -9.31 40.66 12.86
N LEU A 247 -9.46 39.65 13.70
CA LEU A 247 -8.57 38.50 13.82
C LEU A 247 -9.29 37.26 13.33
N TYR A 248 -8.76 36.66 12.27
CA TYR A 248 -9.20 35.42 11.67
C TYR A 248 -8.23 34.31 12.08
N GLY A 249 -8.65 33.42 12.97
CA GLY A 249 -7.87 32.26 13.37
C GLY A 249 -8.42 31.00 12.72
N VAL A 250 -7.63 30.34 11.87
CA VAL A 250 -7.95 29.01 11.35
C VAL A 250 -7.07 27.98 12.04
N SER A 251 -7.66 27.10 12.84
CA SER A 251 -6.98 25.93 13.40
C SER A 251 -7.34 24.70 12.56
N PHE A 252 -6.36 23.87 12.20
CA PHE A 252 -6.62 22.70 11.38
C PHE A 252 -5.68 21.52 11.64
N HIS A 253 -6.14 20.34 11.26
CA HIS A 253 -5.45 19.07 11.39
C HIS A 253 -5.40 18.34 10.04
N PHE A 254 -4.53 17.36 9.93
CA PHE A 254 -4.45 16.48 8.76
C PHE A 254 -4.83 15.07 9.19
N SER A 255 -6.08 14.90 9.61
CA SER A 255 -6.54 13.68 10.31
C SER A 255 -6.57 12.44 9.40
N HIS A 256 -6.63 12.64 8.09
CA HIS A 256 -6.79 11.60 7.09
C HIS A 256 -5.59 11.40 6.15
N VAL A 257 -4.47 12.07 6.40
CA VAL A 257 -3.31 11.95 5.51
C VAL A 257 -2.71 10.55 5.62
N LEU A 258 -2.57 9.87 4.47
CA LEU A 258 -2.00 8.52 4.35
C LEU A 258 -0.66 8.43 5.09
N HIS A 259 -0.34 7.25 5.64
CA HIS A 259 0.93 7.05 6.37
C HIS A 259 2.18 7.49 5.56
N ASP A 260 2.11 7.40 4.22
CA ASP A 260 3.22 7.76 3.32
C ASP A 260 3.19 9.21 2.81
N ILE A 261 2.10 9.96 2.98
CA ILE A 261 2.05 11.36 2.58
C ILE A 261 2.54 12.19 3.76
N ASN A 262 3.72 12.79 3.63
CA ASN A 262 4.18 13.71 4.65
C ASN A 262 3.54 15.09 4.44
N VAL A 263 2.75 15.55 5.42
CA VAL A 263 2.11 16.87 5.42
C VAL A 263 3.13 18.01 5.40
N THR A 264 4.36 17.73 5.85
CA THR A 264 5.48 18.67 5.78
C THR A 264 5.86 18.95 4.31
N ASP A 265 5.62 18.03 3.37
CA ASP A 265 5.97 18.21 1.95
C ASP A 265 4.95 19.06 1.18
N ILE A 266 3.93 19.58 1.86
CA ILE A 266 2.98 20.51 1.28
C ILE A 266 3.61 21.90 1.31
N SER A 267 3.71 22.51 0.13
CA SER A 267 3.92 23.95 -0.02
C SER A 267 2.81 24.53 -0.89
N GLY A 268 2.62 25.84 -0.82
CA GLY A 268 1.56 26.52 -1.54
C GLY A 268 1.38 27.94 -1.02
N SER A 269 0.14 28.40 -1.00
CA SER A 269 -0.19 29.76 -0.59
C SER A 269 -1.40 29.80 0.34
N LEU A 270 -1.36 30.70 1.32
CA LEU A 270 -2.58 31.22 1.92
C LEU A 270 -3.12 32.29 0.97
N VAL A 271 -4.33 32.11 0.46
CA VAL A 271 -4.98 33.05 -0.44
C VAL A 271 -6.13 33.73 0.30
N LEU A 272 -6.11 35.06 0.27
CA LEU A 272 -7.07 35.94 0.94
C LEU A 272 -7.76 36.78 -0.11
N GLU A 273 -9.08 36.65 -0.21
CA GLU A 273 -9.90 37.40 -1.16
C GLU A 273 -10.78 38.38 -0.40
N PHE A 274 -10.95 39.59 -0.94
CA PHE A 274 -11.75 40.67 -0.36
C PHE A 274 -12.88 41.09 -1.32
N PRO A 275 -14.02 41.58 -0.81
CA PRO A 275 -15.27 41.79 -1.57
C PRO A 275 -15.32 43.01 -2.51
N ASP A 276 -14.20 43.72 -2.74
CA ASP A 276 -14.02 44.91 -3.59
C ASP A 276 -14.16 46.29 -2.89
N GLN A 277 -13.33 47.24 -3.33
CA GLN A 277 -13.11 48.66 -2.92
C GLN A 277 -12.16 49.01 -1.74
N THR A 278 -11.21 49.90 -2.10
CA THR A 278 -10.33 50.74 -1.25
C THR A 278 -9.87 50.12 0.07
N LEU A 279 -9.20 48.97 -0.01
CA LEU A 279 -8.43 48.47 1.13
C LEU A 279 -7.19 49.34 1.26
N GLN A 280 -7.08 50.05 2.37
CA GLN A 280 -5.84 50.69 2.81
C GLN A 280 -5.60 50.31 4.26
N GLY A 281 -4.38 49.85 4.54
CA GLY A 281 -3.99 49.40 5.87
C GLY A 281 -2.92 48.32 5.80
N ASP A 282 -2.64 47.74 6.95
CA ASP A 282 -1.68 46.65 7.10
C ASP A 282 -2.42 45.38 7.55
N MET A 283 -2.02 44.26 6.95
CA MET A 283 -2.46 42.93 7.28
C MET A 283 -1.29 42.14 7.85
N GLU A 284 -1.42 41.69 9.10
CA GLU A 284 -0.46 40.78 9.72
C GLU A 284 -0.92 39.35 9.47
N VAL A 285 -0.06 38.52 8.88
CA VAL A 285 -0.30 37.10 8.64
C VAL A 285 0.71 36.31 9.45
N LYS A 286 0.20 35.49 10.37
CA LYS A 286 0.99 34.57 11.18
C LYS A 286 0.59 33.14 10.87
N MET A 287 1.58 32.27 10.70
CA MET A 287 1.36 30.83 10.58
C MET A 287 2.19 30.13 11.65
N SER A 288 1.56 29.24 12.42
CA SER A 288 2.19 28.55 13.53
C SER A 288 1.84 27.07 13.58
N VAL A 289 2.75 26.30 14.19
CA VAL A 289 2.53 24.90 14.56
C VAL A 289 2.70 24.77 16.06
N GLY A 290 1.64 24.35 16.73
CA GLY A 290 1.52 24.51 18.17
C GLY A 290 1.72 25.99 18.55
N ASP A 291 2.65 26.23 19.46
CA ASP A 291 3.01 27.58 19.93
C ASP A 291 4.16 28.23 19.13
N THR A 292 4.71 27.53 18.13
CA THR A 292 5.85 28.02 17.35
C THR A 292 5.37 28.79 16.13
N VAL A 293 5.62 30.10 16.09
CA VAL A 293 5.36 30.96 14.93
C VAL A 293 6.47 30.77 13.89
N ILE A 294 6.10 30.43 12.66
CA ILE A 294 7.04 30.10 11.59
C ILE A 294 7.01 31.16 10.48
N ILE A 295 5.85 31.76 10.23
CA ILE A 295 5.70 32.93 9.36
C ILE A 295 5.09 34.06 10.18
N ASP A 296 5.65 35.26 10.06
CA ASP A 296 5.11 36.51 10.62
C ASP A 296 5.38 37.63 9.61
N ASN A 297 4.41 37.86 8.72
CA ASN A 297 4.52 38.82 7.63
C ASN A 297 3.53 39.96 7.84
N THR A 298 3.99 41.19 7.58
CA THR A 298 3.10 42.34 7.42
C THR A 298 2.98 42.66 5.94
N ILE A 299 1.76 42.63 5.43
CA ILE A 299 1.42 42.88 4.02
C ILE A 299 0.64 44.18 3.97
N ARG A 300 1.12 45.11 3.14
CA ARG A 300 0.42 46.36 2.88
C ARG A 300 -0.74 46.10 1.93
N LEU A 301 -1.93 46.57 2.28
CA LEU A 301 -3.12 46.47 1.44
C LEU A 301 -3.16 47.67 0.50
N ASP A 302 -3.22 47.39 -0.80
CA ASP A 302 -3.22 48.38 -1.87
C ASP A 302 -4.63 48.53 -2.48
N SER A 303 -4.98 49.78 -2.80
CA SER A 303 -6.26 50.08 -3.43
C SER A 303 -6.35 49.45 -4.82
N GLY A 304 -7.31 48.54 -5.00
CA GLY A 304 -7.58 47.87 -6.28
C GLY A 304 -7.11 46.41 -6.35
N GLN A 305 -6.31 45.94 -5.38
CA GLN A 305 -5.99 44.52 -5.25
C GLN A 305 -6.98 43.85 -4.31
N THR A 306 -7.70 42.86 -4.82
CA THR A 306 -8.74 42.11 -4.08
C THR A 306 -8.28 40.73 -3.64
N THR A 307 -7.14 40.24 -4.15
CA THR A 307 -6.58 38.93 -3.82
C THR A 307 -5.13 39.07 -3.38
N TYR A 308 -4.81 38.50 -2.23
CA TYR A 308 -3.46 38.46 -1.67
C TYR A 308 -3.04 37.02 -1.46
N GLU A 309 -1.85 36.67 -1.93
CA GLU A 309 -1.27 35.35 -1.75
C GLU A 309 -0.04 35.44 -0.85
N VAL A 310 -0.03 34.63 0.20
CA VAL A 310 1.09 34.52 1.12
C VAL A 310 1.69 33.13 0.95
N PRO A 311 2.82 32.98 0.23
CA PRO A 311 3.43 31.68 0.04
C PRO A 311 3.94 31.16 1.39
N TYR A 312 3.83 29.85 1.59
CA TYR A 312 4.42 29.19 2.73
C TYR A 312 5.44 28.13 2.29
N PRO A 313 6.56 27.98 3.01
CA PRO A 313 7.61 27.05 2.63
C PRO A 313 7.18 25.60 2.88
N LYS A 314 7.93 24.67 2.29
CA LYS A 314 7.87 23.27 2.71
C LYS A 314 8.28 23.13 4.18
N ASN A 315 7.91 22.01 4.77
CA ASN A 315 8.12 21.61 6.14
C ASN A 315 7.49 22.53 7.18
N LEU A 316 6.46 23.29 6.77
CA LEU A 316 5.73 24.16 7.68
C LEU A 316 4.78 23.39 8.59
N TRP A 317 3.99 22.47 8.03
CA TRP A 317 2.83 21.90 8.70
C TRP A 317 3.13 20.58 9.43
N HIS A 318 2.43 20.35 10.54
CA HIS A 318 2.43 19.10 11.29
C HIS A 318 1.10 18.38 11.14
N LYS A 319 1.00 17.10 11.54
CA LYS A 319 -0.27 16.35 11.47
C LYS A 319 -1.39 16.98 12.30
N SER A 320 -1.03 17.73 13.33
CA SER A 320 -1.95 18.36 14.27
C SER A 320 -1.44 19.73 14.74
N ASN A 321 -2.35 20.53 15.29
CA ASN A 321 -2.06 21.81 15.93
C ASN A 321 -1.54 22.89 14.96
N ASN A 322 -1.95 22.85 13.70
CA ASN A 322 -1.64 23.91 12.76
C ASN A 322 -2.59 25.09 12.98
N LYS A 323 -2.05 26.30 12.89
CA LYS A 323 -2.83 27.52 13.01
C LYS A 323 -2.38 28.57 11.99
N VAL A 324 -3.36 29.21 11.37
CA VAL A 324 -3.16 30.44 10.58
C VAL A 324 -3.92 31.55 11.28
N GLU A 325 -3.24 32.64 11.59
CA GLU A 325 -3.85 33.86 12.13
C GLU A 325 -3.65 35.01 11.15
N VAL A 326 -4.75 35.61 10.69
CA VAL A 326 -4.72 36.81 9.87
C VAL A 326 -5.37 37.93 10.67
N LYS A 327 -4.61 38.99 10.92
CA LYS A 327 -5.09 40.20 11.58
C LYS A 327 -5.11 41.34 10.58
N VAL A 328 -6.29 41.90 10.35
CA VAL A 328 -6.51 43.01 9.42
C VAL A 328 -6.94 44.23 10.22
N CYS A 329 -6.24 45.35 10.06
CA CYS A 329 -6.57 46.63 10.71
C CYS A 329 -6.63 47.74 9.66
N GLY A 330 -7.71 48.53 9.63
CA GLY A 330 -7.84 49.63 8.66
C GLY A 330 -9.15 50.40 8.74
N GLU A 331 -9.26 51.47 7.96
CA GLU A 331 -10.53 52.19 7.75
C GLU A 331 -11.40 51.46 6.71
N GLY A 332 -12.71 51.39 6.98
CA GLY A 332 -13.65 50.51 6.26
C GLY A 332 -13.73 49.13 6.93
N SER A 333 -14.92 48.53 7.01
CA SER A 333 -15.10 47.17 7.52
C SER A 333 -14.52 46.16 6.52
N GLN A 334 -13.20 45.94 6.59
CA GLN A 334 -12.51 45.05 5.66
C GLN A 334 -12.72 43.60 6.08
N ASN A 335 -13.87 43.08 5.68
CA ASN A 335 -14.17 41.67 5.80
C ASN A 335 -13.40 40.92 4.71
N ILE A 336 -12.60 39.93 5.11
CA ILE A 336 -12.13 38.92 4.17
C ILE A 336 -13.40 38.26 3.61
N LYS A 337 -13.47 38.02 2.30
CA LYS A 337 -14.55 37.28 1.62
C LYS A 337 -14.25 35.79 1.54
N SER A 338 -12.97 35.46 1.32
CA SER A 338 -12.49 34.09 1.29
C SER A 338 -11.12 33.98 1.95
N ILE A 339 -10.94 32.99 2.84
CA ILE A 339 -9.64 32.54 3.32
C ILE A 339 -9.47 31.08 2.91
N LYS A 340 -8.43 30.79 2.13
CA LYS A 340 -8.15 29.43 1.67
C LYS A 340 -6.67 29.11 1.75
N LEU A 341 -6.36 27.88 2.11
CA LEU A 341 -5.01 27.35 2.07
C LEU A 341 -4.90 26.41 0.89
N THR A 342 -4.04 26.75 -0.06
CA THR A 342 -3.85 25.97 -1.27
C THR A 342 -2.51 25.25 -1.24
N ARG A 343 -2.43 24.14 -1.95
CA ARG A 343 -1.19 23.43 -2.27
C ARG A 343 -0.76 23.80 -3.68
N ARG A 344 0.52 24.08 -3.88
CA ARG A 344 1.06 24.31 -5.23
C ARG A 344 1.10 23.01 -6.02
N LYS A 345 0.87 23.12 -7.33
CA LYS A 345 1.12 22.01 -8.25
C LYS A 345 2.61 21.70 -8.31
N LEU A 346 2.92 20.42 -8.21
CA LEU A 346 4.28 19.93 -8.37
C LEU A 346 4.67 19.99 -9.84
N SER A 347 5.85 20.54 -10.11
CA SER A 347 6.47 20.44 -11.43
C SER A 347 6.83 18.97 -11.71
N LYS A 348 6.89 18.62 -12.99
CA LYS A 348 7.38 17.30 -13.40
C LYS A 348 8.82 17.10 -12.92
N GLU A 349 9.18 15.85 -12.66
CA GLU A 349 10.56 15.47 -12.42
C GLU A 349 11.47 15.85 -13.58
N GLN A 350 12.71 16.23 -13.26
CA GLN A 350 13.73 16.63 -14.20
C GLN A 350 14.78 15.52 -14.25
N GLY A 351 14.70 14.66 -15.25
CA GLY A 351 15.70 13.63 -15.53
C GLY A 351 16.74 14.12 -16.53
N GLU A 352 18.01 13.80 -16.27
CA GLU A 352 19.13 14.08 -17.18
C GLU A 352 20.00 12.84 -17.27
N LYS A 353 20.26 12.39 -18.50
CA LYS A 353 21.18 11.29 -18.77
C LYS A 353 22.61 11.71 -18.46
N ILE A 354 23.25 11.01 -17.53
CA ILE A 354 24.61 11.27 -17.08
C ILE A 354 25.62 10.24 -17.58
N TYR A 355 25.13 9.10 -18.09
CA TYR A 355 25.95 8.06 -18.72
C TYR A 355 25.14 7.27 -19.74
N ASP A 356 25.82 6.86 -20.82
CA ASP A 356 25.29 6.02 -21.89
C ASP A 356 26.46 5.36 -22.62
N ASP A 357 26.53 4.03 -22.61
CA ASP A 357 27.46 3.27 -23.45
C ASP A 357 26.75 2.42 -24.53
N GLY A 358 25.43 2.61 -24.68
CA GLY A 358 24.58 1.84 -25.59
C GLY A 358 23.99 0.55 -24.99
N GLU A 359 24.48 0.09 -23.83
CA GLU A 359 23.97 -1.09 -23.13
C GLU A 359 23.47 -0.75 -21.72
N PHE A 360 24.17 0.16 -21.03
CA PHE A 360 23.92 0.64 -19.68
C PHE A 360 23.74 2.16 -19.68
N VAL A 361 22.60 2.63 -19.18
CA VAL A 361 22.26 4.05 -19.12
C VAL A 361 21.96 4.45 -17.69
N VAL A 362 22.52 5.58 -17.27
CA VAL A 362 22.23 6.17 -15.96
C VAL A 362 21.67 7.57 -16.14
N GLU A 363 20.55 7.83 -15.46
CA GLU A 363 19.99 9.17 -15.35
C GLU A 363 20.02 9.64 -13.90
N LYS A 364 20.41 10.90 -13.68
CA LYS A 364 20.11 11.59 -12.43
C LYS A 364 18.72 12.19 -12.53
N VAL A 365 18.00 12.25 -11.43
CA VAL A 365 16.70 12.90 -11.38
C VAL A 365 16.61 13.88 -10.22
N LYS A 366 16.04 15.06 -10.51
CA LYS A 366 15.65 16.05 -9.52
C LYS A 366 14.14 16.21 -9.48
N HIS A 367 13.60 16.16 -8.27
CA HIS A 367 12.20 16.49 -7.96
C HIS A 367 12.07 17.96 -7.50
N ASP A 368 10.94 18.58 -7.85
CA ASP A 368 10.59 19.94 -7.42
C ASP A 368 10.43 20.04 -5.89
N MET A 369 9.78 19.04 -5.27
CA MET A 369 9.74 18.91 -3.81
C MET A 369 10.35 17.58 -3.39
N TRP A 370 11.60 17.65 -2.93
CA TRP A 370 12.24 16.55 -2.24
C TRP A 370 12.26 16.80 -0.74
N TRP A 371 11.82 15.77 -0.02
CA TRP A 371 11.46 15.85 1.39
C TRP A 371 12.69 15.96 2.31
N LEU A 372 13.81 15.34 1.92
CA LEU A 372 15.10 15.52 2.62
C LEU A 372 15.73 16.90 2.39
N GLY A 373 15.14 17.70 1.49
CA GLY A 373 15.61 19.03 1.16
C GLY A 373 16.80 19.05 0.20
N ASP A 374 17.35 20.24 0.01
CA ASP A 374 18.62 20.44 -0.69
C ASP A 374 19.77 20.52 0.34
N PRO A 375 21.00 20.16 -0.04
CA PRO A 375 21.39 19.59 -1.33
C PRO A 375 20.94 18.13 -1.48
N GLY A 376 20.79 17.69 -2.74
CA GLY A 376 20.62 16.28 -3.08
C GLY A 376 21.90 15.47 -2.79
N MET A 377 21.90 14.20 -3.20
CA MET A 377 23.09 13.36 -3.12
C MET A 377 24.07 13.68 -4.24
N LYS A 378 25.36 13.50 -3.94
CA LYS A 378 26.43 13.57 -4.91
C LYS A 378 26.48 12.31 -5.76
N VAL A 379 26.66 12.46 -7.07
CA VAL A 379 26.83 11.34 -8.00
C VAL A 379 28.14 11.50 -8.74
N THR A 380 28.98 10.47 -8.64
CA THR A 380 30.25 10.39 -9.35
C THR A 380 30.25 9.18 -10.29
N ILE A 381 30.94 9.30 -11.42
CA ILE A 381 31.13 8.22 -12.39
C ILE A 381 32.63 8.02 -12.57
N ASN A 382 33.12 6.81 -12.32
CA ASN A 382 34.55 6.50 -12.32
C ASN A 382 35.36 7.51 -11.48
N GLY A 383 34.81 7.90 -10.32
CA GLY A 383 35.39 8.88 -9.39
C GLY A 383 35.27 10.36 -9.82
N THR A 384 34.77 10.66 -11.02
CA THR A 384 34.57 12.03 -11.49
C THR A 384 33.22 12.57 -11.02
N ASN A 385 33.19 13.74 -10.38
CA ASN A 385 31.93 14.35 -9.95
C ASN A 385 31.09 14.81 -11.14
N ILE A 386 29.83 14.38 -11.18
CA ILE A 386 28.86 14.77 -12.21
C ILE A 386 27.84 15.76 -11.66
N THR A 387 27.41 15.59 -10.40
CA THR A 387 26.39 16.45 -9.77
C THR A 387 26.40 16.28 -8.25
N ASP A 388 25.96 17.33 -7.54
CA ASP A 388 25.75 17.33 -6.09
C ASP A 388 24.26 17.56 -5.71
N THR A 389 23.34 17.34 -6.66
CA THR A 389 21.92 17.72 -6.50
C THR A 389 20.93 16.64 -6.95
N ALA A 390 21.37 15.41 -7.15
CA ALA A 390 20.47 14.31 -7.52
C ALA A 390 19.58 13.94 -6.33
N HIS A 391 18.29 13.76 -6.54
CA HIS A 391 17.40 13.20 -5.51
C HIS A 391 17.33 11.69 -5.60
N TYR A 392 17.50 11.16 -6.81
CA TYR A 392 17.67 9.73 -7.06
C TYR A 392 18.39 9.52 -8.40
N ILE A 393 18.89 8.31 -8.62
CA ILE A 393 19.32 7.86 -9.94
C ILE A 393 18.44 6.70 -10.40
N ARG A 394 18.35 6.54 -11.72
CA ARG A 394 17.71 5.38 -12.33
C ARG A 394 18.61 4.80 -13.41
N VAL A 395 18.63 3.49 -13.47
CA VAL A 395 19.49 2.69 -14.34
C VAL A 395 18.61 1.93 -15.33
N TYR A 396 18.97 2.02 -16.59
CA TYR A 396 18.35 1.28 -17.68
C TYR A 396 19.37 0.36 -18.33
N ASN A 397 18.90 -0.82 -18.73
CA ASN A 397 19.70 -1.76 -19.50
C ASN A 397 19.01 -2.05 -20.82
N ARG A 398 19.81 -2.29 -21.84
CA ARG A 398 19.31 -2.70 -23.14
C ARG A 398 18.67 -4.08 -23.06
N VAL A 399 17.56 -4.26 -23.76
CA VAL A 399 16.86 -5.56 -23.84
C VAL A 399 16.89 -6.10 -25.26
N ALA A 400 16.82 -7.42 -25.41
CA ALA A 400 16.99 -8.07 -26.72
C ALA A 400 15.86 -7.76 -27.73
N TRP A 401 14.71 -7.25 -27.27
CA TRP A 401 13.50 -7.04 -28.07
C TRP A 401 13.00 -5.59 -28.08
N GLY A 402 13.79 -4.65 -27.58
CA GLY A 402 13.42 -3.24 -27.49
C GLY A 402 14.64 -2.36 -27.28
N ASP A 403 14.41 -1.10 -26.91
CA ASP A 403 15.50 -0.17 -26.64
C ASP A 403 16.07 -0.41 -25.24
N TYR A 404 15.36 0.02 -24.20
CA TYR A 404 15.84 -0.02 -22.83
C TYR A 404 14.72 -0.42 -21.86
N SER A 405 15.09 -1.11 -20.79
CA SER A 405 14.23 -1.39 -19.65
C SER A 405 14.80 -0.71 -18.41
N GLN A 406 13.96 -0.06 -17.61
CA GLN A 406 14.38 0.48 -16.32
C GLN A 406 14.43 -0.67 -15.31
N ASN A 407 15.60 -0.97 -14.76
CA ASN A 407 15.74 -2.12 -13.87
C ASN A 407 16.01 -1.72 -12.42
N PHE A 408 16.64 -0.58 -12.17
CA PHE A 408 17.06 -0.18 -10.83
C PHE A 408 16.91 1.33 -10.62
N VAL A 409 16.42 1.70 -9.45
CA VAL A 409 16.30 3.09 -8.99
C VAL A 409 16.75 3.13 -7.54
N ILE A 410 17.59 4.10 -7.17
CA ILE A 410 17.96 4.35 -5.78
C ILE A 410 17.82 5.83 -5.44
N TYR A 411 17.06 6.11 -4.39
CA TYR A 411 16.73 7.43 -3.89
C TYR A 411 17.69 7.85 -2.78
N GLN A 412 17.88 9.16 -2.62
CA GLN A 412 18.72 9.73 -1.56
C GLN A 412 18.29 9.28 -0.16
N ASP A 413 17.04 8.89 0.04
CA ASP A 413 16.55 8.36 1.31
C ASP A 413 16.81 6.86 1.53
N GLY A 414 17.55 6.21 0.64
CA GLY A 414 17.89 4.80 0.72
C GLY A 414 16.84 3.86 0.12
N VAL A 415 15.72 4.39 -0.38
CA VAL A 415 14.73 3.57 -1.09
C VAL A 415 15.32 3.08 -2.41
N ILE A 416 15.13 1.79 -2.67
CA ILE A 416 15.49 1.09 -3.88
C ILE A 416 14.21 0.56 -4.52
N ARG A 417 14.08 0.73 -5.82
CA ARG A 417 13.07 0.07 -6.62
C ARG A 417 13.74 -0.77 -7.69
N LEU A 418 13.29 -2.02 -7.82
CA LEU A 418 13.89 -3.01 -8.68
C LEU A 418 12.83 -3.58 -9.61
N LEU A 419 13.17 -3.78 -10.89
CA LEU A 419 12.31 -4.42 -11.88
C LEU A 419 13.10 -5.47 -12.66
N PRO A 420 12.48 -6.62 -13.00
CA PRO A 420 13.00 -7.44 -14.08
C PRO A 420 12.97 -6.66 -15.41
N PRO A 421 13.74 -7.09 -16.42
CA PRO A 421 13.55 -6.60 -17.79
C PRO A 421 12.09 -6.67 -18.21
N THR A 422 11.62 -5.70 -18.99
CA THR A 422 10.25 -5.70 -19.51
C THR A 422 10.06 -6.85 -20.50
N THR A 423 8.95 -7.58 -20.43
CA THR A 423 8.64 -8.65 -21.40
C THR A 423 8.43 -8.10 -22.82
N HIS A 424 8.58 -8.95 -23.83
CA HIS A 424 8.31 -8.59 -25.22
C HIS A 424 6.89 -8.01 -25.38
N GLY A 425 6.77 -6.85 -26.03
CA GLY A 425 5.49 -6.15 -26.22
C GLY A 425 5.06 -5.27 -25.05
N THR A 426 5.86 -5.20 -23.98
CA THR A 426 5.65 -4.31 -22.84
C THR A 426 6.67 -3.18 -22.82
N ASP A 427 6.20 -1.94 -22.80
CA ASP A 427 7.02 -0.73 -22.66
C ASP A 427 7.51 -0.50 -21.22
N TRP A 428 6.64 -0.66 -20.22
CA TRP A 428 7.03 -0.60 -18.80
C TRP A 428 6.12 -1.43 -17.91
N ILE A 429 6.63 -1.77 -16.73
CA ILE A 429 5.93 -2.48 -15.67
C ILE A 429 5.95 -1.65 -14.36
N PRO A 430 4.88 -1.68 -13.56
CA PRO A 430 4.84 -0.97 -12.30
C PRO A 430 5.79 -1.61 -11.28
N PHE A 431 6.36 -0.82 -10.38
CA PHE A 431 7.25 -1.33 -9.33
C PHE A 431 6.52 -2.10 -8.23
N GLY A 432 5.37 -1.59 -7.78
CA GLY A 432 4.58 -2.15 -6.68
C GLY A 432 5.28 -2.19 -5.31
N THR A 433 6.30 -3.04 -5.18
CA THR A 433 7.15 -3.25 -4.00
C THR A 433 8.46 -2.45 -4.12
N PHE A 434 8.95 -1.96 -2.99
CA PHE A 434 10.25 -1.30 -2.91
C PHE A 434 10.92 -1.58 -1.57
N LEU A 435 12.22 -1.32 -1.51
CA LEU A 435 13.08 -1.72 -0.40
C LEU A 435 13.80 -0.50 0.16
N LEU A 436 13.74 -0.25 1.46
CA LEU A 436 14.63 0.72 2.11
C LEU A 436 15.91 -0.02 2.48
N SER A 437 17.03 0.36 1.86
CA SER A 437 18.32 -0.28 2.08
C SER A 437 19.26 0.64 2.84
N GLY A 438 19.96 0.07 3.82
CA GLY A 438 20.80 0.81 4.75
C GLY A 438 20.23 0.70 6.16
N ARG A 439 20.96 1.24 7.12
CA ARG A 439 20.49 1.30 8.51
C ARG A 439 19.47 2.43 8.66
N PHE A 440 18.39 2.20 9.40
CA PHE A 440 17.39 3.23 9.68
C PHE A 440 16.78 3.03 11.06
N ASP A 441 16.29 4.12 11.65
CA ASP A 441 15.44 4.07 12.84
C ASP A 441 14.02 3.65 12.41
N PRO A 442 13.53 2.47 12.84
CA PRO A 442 12.21 2.00 12.43
C PRO A 442 11.05 2.71 13.12
N ASP A 443 11.32 3.49 14.18
CA ASP A 443 10.32 4.25 14.94
C ASP A 443 10.27 5.72 14.51
N ALA A 444 11.14 6.14 13.58
CA ALA A 444 11.10 7.47 12.99
C ALA A 444 9.77 7.70 12.26
N GLU A 445 9.24 8.92 12.35
CA GLU A 445 7.99 9.30 11.67
C GLU A 445 8.05 9.05 10.15
N ARG A 446 9.23 9.25 9.56
CA ARG A 446 9.54 8.85 8.18
C ARG A 446 10.90 8.18 8.13
N VAL A 447 10.87 6.85 8.08
CA VAL A 447 12.10 6.06 8.10
C VAL A 447 12.86 6.22 6.78
N SER A 448 14.18 6.41 6.89
CA SER A 448 15.11 6.62 5.77
C SER A 448 16.54 6.24 6.15
N SER A 449 17.34 5.96 5.14
CA SER A 449 18.77 5.71 5.20
C SER A 449 19.44 6.69 4.26
N ARG A 450 19.69 7.91 4.75
CA ARG A 450 20.17 9.02 3.92
C ARG A 450 21.51 8.68 3.25
N ILE A 451 21.58 8.92 1.95
CA ILE A 451 22.75 8.75 1.10
C ILE A 451 23.36 10.12 0.82
N ASP A 452 24.65 10.27 1.08
CA ASP A 452 25.39 11.49 0.76
C ASP A 452 26.04 11.41 -0.63
N GLN A 453 26.53 10.23 -1.02
CA GLN A 453 27.20 10.04 -2.30
C GLN A 453 26.93 8.65 -2.90
N ILE A 454 26.80 8.60 -4.22
CA ILE A 454 26.88 7.37 -5.01
C ILE A 454 28.06 7.49 -5.99
N THR A 455 28.90 6.47 -6.04
CA THR A 455 29.95 6.30 -7.04
C THR A 455 29.57 5.16 -7.96
N ILE A 456 29.49 5.41 -9.26
CA ILE A 456 29.07 4.44 -10.26
C ILE A 456 30.28 4.01 -11.08
N GLU A 457 30.44 2.71 -11.22
CA GLU A 457 31.44 2.04 -12.05
C GLU A 457 30.71 1.27 -13.16
N PRO A 458 30.47 1.91 -14.33
CA PRO A 458 29.62 1.32 -15.37
C PRO A 458 30.17 0.02 -15.94
N GLU A 459 31.49 -0.10 -16.08
CA GLU A 459 32.14 -1.30 -16.66
C GLU A 459 31.84 -2.58 -15.87
N THR A 460 31.64 -2.47 -14.56
CA THR A 460 31.32 -3.59 -13.66
C THR A 460 29.85 -3.61 -13.25
N SER A 461 29.06 -2.60 -13.65
CA SER A 461 27.70 -2.35 -13.17
C SER A 461 27.61 -2.28 -11.63
N GLU A 462 28.63 -1.67 -11.03
CA GLU A 462 28.75 -1.53 -9.57
C GLU A 462 28.47 -0.09 -9.12
N LEU A 463 27.82 0.02 -7.95
CA LEU A 463 27.55 1.27 -7.29
C LEU A 463 28.06 1.20 -5.86
N ARG A 464 28.89 2.16 -5.48
CA ARG A 464 29.35 2.34 -4.11
C ARG A 464 28.53 3.46 -3.46
N VAL A 465 27.74 3.10 -2.46
CA VAL A 465 26.79 3.98 -1.78
C VAL A 465 27.36 4.38 -0.42
N HIS A 466 27.47 5.68 -0.21
CA HIS A 466 27.96 6.29 1.03
C HIS A 466 26.78 6.89 1.80
N TYR A 467 26.48 6.32 2.95
CA TYR A 467 25.41 6.76 3.83
C TYR A 467 25.89 7.86 4.78
N SER A 468 24.96 8.70 5.26
CA SER A 468 25.27 9.80 6.20
C SER A 468 25.68 9.32 7.59
N ASP A 469 25.40 8.07 7.95
CA ASP A 469 25.94 7.42 9.17
C ASP A 469 27.38 6.90 8.96
N GLY A 470 27.95 7.14 7.78
CA GLY A 470 29.29 6.77 7.37
C GLY A 470 29.44 5.31 6.94
N ASN A 471 28.36 4.53 6.87
CA ASN A 471 28.38 3.20 6.27
C ASN A 471 28.64 3.29 4.76
N ILE A 472 29.33 2.27 4.22
CA ILE A 472 29.64 2.18 2.78
C ILE A 472 29.25 0.80 2.28
N TRP A 473 28.31 0.76 1.33
CA TRP A 473 27.78 -0.48 0.78
C TRP A 473 28.06 -0.53 -0.73
N ARG A 474 28.47 -1.70 -1.23
CA ARG A 474 28.69 -1.95 -2.65
C ARG A 474 27.53 -2.74 -3.22
N TYR A 475 26.92 -2.21 -4.26
CA TYR A 475 25.81 -2.80 -5.01
C TYR A 475 26.33 -3.26 -6.34
N LYS A 476 26.08 -4.51 -6.71
CA LYS A 476 26.38 -5.03 -8.03
C LYS A 476 25.10 -5.45 -8.73
N LEU A 477 24.79 -4.78 -9.84
CA LEU A 477 23.62 -5.06 -10.64
C LEU A 477 23.92 -6.18 -11.63
N ASN A 478 23.07 -7.20 -11.67
CA ASN A 478 23.12 -8.27 -12.67
C ASN A 478 21.73 -8.40 -13.29
N VAL A 479 21.58 -7.90 -14.51
CA VAL A 479 20.32 -7.96 -15.26
C VAL A 479 20.32 -9.19 -16.16
N GLY A 480 19.43 -10.14 -15.88
CA GLY A 480 19.21 -11.33 -16.68
C GLY A 480 18.18 -11.10 -17.79
N LEU A 481 17.58 -12.17 -18.29
CA LEU A 481 16.49 -12.08 -19.30
C LEU A 481 15.10 -11.93 -18.66
N ASP A 482 14.92 -12.45 -17.45
CA ASP A 482 13.64 -12.58 -16.75
C ASP A 482 13.67 -12.04 -15.31
N LYS A 483 14.86 -11.65 -14.83
CA LYS A 483 15.08 -11.13 -13.48
C LYS A 483 16.22 -10.12 -13.44
N THR A 484 16.23 -9.34 -12.36
CA THR A 484 17.35 -8.47 -11.97
C THR A 484 17.81 -8.85 -10.57
N ASP A 485 19.09 -9.19 -10.42
CA ASP A 485 19.73 -9.44 -9.13
C ASP A 485 20.56 -8.22 -8.72
N VAL A 486 20.52 -7.85 -7.45
CA VAL A 486 21.37 -6.85 -6.82
C VAL A 486 22.10 -7.51 -5.66
N ASP A 487 23.40 -7.75 -5.84
CA ASP A 487 24.28 -8.20 -4.76
C ASP A 487 24.73 -6.99 -3.96
N VAL A 488 24.43 -6.99 -2.66
CA VAL A 488 24.80 -5.91 -1.74
C VAL A 488 25.85 -6.45 -0.76
N GLU A 489 27.00 -5.78 -0.71
CA GLU A 489 28.09 -6.07 0.23
C GLU A 489 28.35 -4.88 1.15
N VAL A 490 28.42 -5.15 2.45
CA VAL A 490 28.75 -4.15 3.47
C VAL A 490 30.27 -4.02 3.55
N GLU A 491 30.82 -2.95 2.97
CA GLU A 491 32.26 -2.70 2.98
C GLU A 491 32.72 -2.06 4.29
N THR A 492 31.94 -1.10 4.79
CA THR A 492 32.19 -0.41 6.05
C THR A 492 30.91 -0.35 6.86
N ALA A 493 30.98 -0.80 8.11
CA ALA A 493 29.94 -0.65 9.13
C ALA A 493 30.53 0.09 10.35
N ASN A 494 30.03 1.29 10.64
CA ASN A 494 30.55 2.13 11.73
C ASN A 494 29.95 1.78 13.11
N GLU A 495 28.85 1.05 13.15
CA GLU A 495 28.15 0.66 14.38
C GLU A 495 27.63 -0.78 14.28
N ASP A 496 27.24 -1.32 15.43
CA ASP A 496 26.61 -2.63 15.53
C ASP A 496 25.24 -2.63 14.81
N LEU A 497 25.10 -3.51 13.81
CA LEU A 497 23.88 -3.70 13.03
C LEU A 497 22.80 -4.50 13.79
N SER A 498 23.09 -4.98 15.01
CA SER A 498 22.18 -5.83 15.79
C SER A 498 20.84 -5.18 16.15
N ASN A 499 20.82 -3.87 16.39
CA ASN A 499 19.67 -3.20 16.99
C ASN A 499 18.77 -2.46 16.00
N LEU A 500 19.27 -2.14 14.81
CA LEU A 500 18.50 -1.45 13.78
C LEU A 500 18.38 -2.33 12.54
N PRO A 501 17.23 -2.29 11.85
CA PRO A 501 17.08 -3.03 10.61
C PRO A 501 18.04 -2.52 9.54
N PHE A 502 18.47 -3.44 8.68
CA PHE A 502 19.35 -3.15 7.54
C PHE A 502 18.59 -3.06 6.20
N LEU A 503 17.35 -3.58 6.19
CA LEU A 503 16.47 -3.59 5.04
C LEU A 503 15.02 -3.49 5.52
N GLN A 504 14.20 -2.71 4.83
CA GLN A 504 12.74 -2.76 4.95
C GLN A 504 12.14 -3.13 3.61
N MET A 505 11.24 -4.12 3.56
CA MET A 505 10.33 -4.24 2.41
C MET A 505 9.08 -3.42 2.66
N ARG A 506 8.71 -2.61 1.67
CA ARG A 506 7.45 -1.89 1.63
C ARG A 506 6.63 -2.29 0.41
N SER A 507 5.37 -2.59 0.66
CA SER A 507 4.42 -2.96 -0.38
C SER A 507 3.00 -2.54 0.00
N MET A 508 2.01 -2.99 -0.77
CA MET A 508 0.60 -2.76 -0.48
C MET A 508 -0.18 -4.07 -0.56
N TYR A 509 -1.14 -4.22 0.36
CA TYR A 509 -2.13 -5.28 0.39
C TYR A 509 -3.47 -4.73 0.86
N VAL A 510 -4.53 -4.87 0.05
CA VAL A 510 -5.92 -4.65 0.49
C VAL A 510 -6.57 -6.00 0.78
N GLU A 511 -6.50 -6.90 -0.19
CA GLU A 511 -7.04 -8.26 -0.17
C GLU A 511 -6.33 -9.11 -1.24
N ASP A 512 -6.46 -10.43 -1.21
CA ASP A 512 -5.94 -11.27 -2.30
C ASP A 512 -6.66 -10.91 -3.61
N GLY A 513 -5.91 -10.64 -4.67
CA GLY A 513 -6.43 -10.07 -5.94
C GLY A 513 -6.23 -8.56 -6.06
N THR A 514 -6.02 -7.85 -4.95
CA THR A 514 -5.77 -6.39 -4.92
C THR A 514 -4.56 -6.10 -4.03
N SER A 515 -3.37 -6.48 -4.51
CA SER A 515 -2.12 -6.38 -3.76
C SER A 515 -0.91 -6.35 -4.68
N ASN A 516 0.22 -5.83 -4.18
CA ASN A 516 1.52 -6.05 -4.83
C ASN A 516 2.27 -7.25 -4.21
N VAL A 517 1.94 -7.62 -2.96
CA VAL A 517 2.42 -8.80 -2.24
C VAL A 517 1.31 -9.27 -1.31
N ASP A 518 1.03 -10.58 -1.29
CA ASP A 518 0.05 -11.20 -0.38
C ASP A 518 0.59 -12.45 0.35
N ARG A 519 1.72 -13.00 -0.09
CA ARG A 519 2.38 -14.16 0.54
C ARG A 519 3.88 -13.92 0.71
N MET A 520 4.45 -14.63 1.68
CA MET A 520 5.89 -14.76 1.87
C MET A 520 6.25 -16.22 2.16
N SER A 521 7.26 -16.76 1.49
CA SER A 521 7.90 -18.04 1.85
C SER A 521 9.26 -17.78 2.49
N VAL A 522 9.59 -18.56 3.54
CA VAL A 522 10.87 -18.48 4.24
C VAL A 522 11.63 -19.79 4.04
N ASN A 523 12.84 -19.73 3.48
CA ASN A 523 13.66 -20.91 3.17
C ASN A 523 12.91 -22.00 2.37
N GLY A 524 11.95 -21.62 1.51
CA GLY A 524 11.14 -22.56 0.73
C GLY A 524 10.12 -23.36 1.54
N LEU A 525 9.90 -22.99 2.80
CA LEU A 525 8.86 -23.57 3.66
C LEU A 525 7.46 -23.04 3.27
N PRO A 526 6.38 -23.65 3.80
CA PRO A 526 5.02 -23.21 3.55
C PRO A 526 4.84 -21.69 3.69
N GLU A 527 3.98 -21.14 2.84
CA GLU A 527 3.76 -19.70 2.75
C GLU A 527 3.09 -19.14 4.00
N HIS A 528 3.47 -17.92 4.34
CA HIS A 528 2.84 -17.08 5.34
C HIS A 528 2.07 -15.99 4.61
N GLN A 529 0.80 -15.83 4.93
CA GLN A 529 0.02 -14.72 4.41
C GLN A 529 0.43 -13.42 5.09
N ILE A 530 0.51 -12.36 4.30
CA ILE A 530 0.75 -11.02 4.84
C ILE A 530 -0.49 -10.57 5.63
N MET A 531 -0.26 -9.91 6.76
CA MET A 531 -1.27 -9.46 7.72
C MET A 531 -1.98 -10.55 8.55
N GLU A 532 -1.47 -11.78 8.55
CA GLU A 532 -1.93 -12.83 9.49
C GLU A 532 -1.12 -12.86 10.80
N ASP A 533 -1.45 -13.82 11.68
CA ASP A 533 -1.02 -13.94 13.08
C ASP A 533 0.46 -14.34 13.30
N TRP A 534 1.38 -13.71 12.58
CA TRP A 534 2.81 -13.85 12.82
C TRP A 534 3.45 -12.47 13.01
N SER A 535 4.29 -12.34 14.03
CA SER A 535 4.98 -11.08 14.35
C SER A 535 6.42 -11.06 13.85
N ALA A 536 7.08 -12.22 13.87
CA ALA A 536 8.44 -12.35 13.36
C ALA A 536 8.72 -13.76 12.83
N LEU A 537 9.58 -13.83 11.82
CA LEU A 537 10.10 -15.07 11.25
C LEU A 537 11.62 -15.00 11.16
N TYR A 538 12.24 -16.18 11.03
CA TYR A 538 13.69 -16.33 10.97
C TYR A 538 14.06 -17.18 9.76
N GLY A 539 15.01 -16.70 8.97
CA GLY A 539 15.49 -17.43 7.80
C GLY A 539 16.64 -16.71 7.12
N SER A 540 17.13 -17.31 6.04
CA SER A 540 18.21 -16.78 5.21
C SER A 540 17.73 -16.52 3.77
N SER A 541 16.49 -16.87 3.46
CA SER A 541 15.86 -16.68 2.16
C SER A 541 14.39 -16.32 2.39
N PHE A 542 13.95 -15.18 1.83
CA PHE A 542 12.60 -14.64 2.00
C PHE A 542 12.05 -14.25 0.64
N PHE A 543 11.04 -14.99 0.16
CA PHE A 543 10.43 -14.77 -1.14
C PHE A 543 9.04 -14.18 -0.97
N PHE A 544 8.84 -12.97 -1.47
CA PHE A 544 7.60 -12.20 -1.44
C PHE A 544 6.96 -12.24 -2.81
N TYR A 545 5.72 -12.70 -2.86
CA TYR A 545 5.00 -12.90 -4.11
C TYR A 545 3.51 -12.69 -3.91
N ARG A 546 2.79 -12.78 -5.03
CA ARG A 546 1.33 -12.89 -5.01
C ARG A 546 0.91 -14.33 -5.31
N GLY A 547 0.14 -14.91 -4.41
CA GLY A 547 -0.56 -16.16 -4.63
C GLY A 547 -1.70 -16.00 -5.64
N CYS A 548 -2.27 -14.79 -5.75
CA CYS A 548 -3.39 -14.51 -6.65
C CYS A 548 -3.05 -13.50 -7.73
N ILE A 549 -3.63 -13.64 -8.93
CA ILE A 549 -3.48 -12.65 -10.00
C ILE A 549 -4.07 -11.34 -9.51
N SER A 550 -3.26 -10.28 -9.46
CA SER A 550 -3.76 -8.98 -9.05
C SER A 550 -4.25 -8.14 -10.22
N GLU A 551 -5.43 -7.54 -10.05
CA GLU A 551 -5.95 -6.51 -10.94
C GLU A 551 -5.22 -5.17 -10.76
N TYR A 552 -4.60 -4.98 -9.60
CA TYR A 552 -3.73 -3.85 -9.30
C TYR A 552 -2.28 -4.17 -9.65
N HIS A 553 -1.64 -3.34 -10.47
CA HIS A 553 -0.23 -3.50 -10.85
C HIS A 553 0.13 -4.94 -11.25
N THR A 554 -0.63 -5.51 -12.20
CA THR A 554 -0.57 -6.94 -12.55
C THR A 554 0.84 -7.46 -12.84
N GLN A 555 1.74 -6.62 -13.37
CA GLN A 555 3.12 -6.99 -13.72
C GLN A 555 4.17 -6.49 -12.71
N SER A 556 3.75 -6.04 -11.52
CA SER A 556 4.69 -5.75 -10.41
C SER A 556 5.59 -6.96 -10.17
N PRO A 557 6.87 -6.79 -9.84
CA PRO A 557 7.76 -7.90 -9.56
C PRO A 557 7.42 -8.65 -8.27
N ASP A 558 7.68 -9.95 -8.29
CA ASP A 558 7.92 -10.72 -7.07
C ASP A 558 9.36 -10.45 -6.61
N THR A 559 9.59 -10.42 -5.30
CA THR A 559 10.86 -9.99 -4.70
C THR A 559 11.44 -11.08 -3.82
N HIS A 560 12.71 -11.43 -4.02
CA HIS A 560 13.44 -12.38 -3.20
C HIS A 560 14.58 -11.68 -2.47
N VAL A 561 14.70 -11.90 -1.16
CA VAL A 561 15.84 -11.45 -0.35
C VAL A 561 16.57 -12.66 0.17
N GLN A 562 17.85 -12.80 -0.19
CA GLN A 562 18.71 -13.92 0.22
C GLN A 562 19.96 -13.42 0.95
N LEU A 563 20.22 -13.97 2.12
CA LEU A 563 21.42 -13.72 2.91
C LEU A 563 22.56 -14.58 2.35
N LEU A 564 23.72 -13.97 2.12
CA LEU A 564 24.89 -14.60 1.51
C LEU A 564 26.04 -14.68 2.53
N ASP A 565 26.92 -15.66 2.33
CA ASP A 565 28.09 -15.94 3.20
C ASP A 565 29.19 -14.87 3.15
#